data_AF-A0A5C8K4I7-F1
#
_entry.id   AF-A0A5C8K4I7-F1
#
_cell.length_a   1.000
_cell.length_b   1.000
_cell.length_c   1.000
_cell.angle_alpha   90.00
_cell.angle_beta   90.00
_cell.angle_gamma   90.00
#
_symmetry.space_group_name_H-M   'P 1'
#
loop_
_entity.id
_entity.type
_entity.pdbx_description
1 polymer ?
#
loop_
_entity_poly.entity_id
_entity_poly.type
_entity_poly.pdbx_seq_one_letter_code
_entity_poly.pdbx_strand_id
1 'polypeptide(L)'
;MNKFDFDEKLTELRALYFEKHPIDPNESEVFTPLSLEEKEQKTLNSLQDCVADIAHLSADIDSLKSQDAPEESIAALETRLRELEDRKLILEQKLEFILSGETDDQKKEKLKRQILELEVKRSKLKMAQKDCSKIDLKIKQRLDIYKKL
;
A
#
# COMPACT_ATOMS: atom_id res chain seq x y z
N MET A 1 21.27 -0.09 -33.19
CA MET A 1 19.83 -0.14 -32.89
C MET A 1 19.23 1.23 -33.19
N ASN A 2 18.36 1.31 -34.19
CA ASN A 2 17.77 2.57 -34.66
C ASN A 2 16.74 3.09 -33.65
N LYS A 3 16.97 4.27 -33.07
CA LYS A 3 16.01 4.95 -32.17
C LYS A 3 14.62 5.15 -32.80
N PHE A 4 14.57 5.34 -34.11
CA PHE A 4 13.33 5.53 -34.87
C PHE A 4 12.34 4.36 -34.73
N ASP A 5 12.82 3.13 -34.56
CA ASP A 5 11.97 1.93 -34.50
C ASP A 5 11.34 1.71 -33.10
N PHE A 6 11.90 2.33 -32.04
CA PHE A 6 11.33 2.21 -30.69
C PHE A 6 10.16 3.16 -30.46
N ASP A 7 10.29 4.41 -30.87
CA ASP A 7 9.24 5.42 -30.67
C ASP A 7 8.00 5.11 -31.52
N GLU A 8 8.16 4.57 -32.73
CA GLU A 8 7.06 4.08 -33.56
C GLU A 8 6.35 2.90 -32.88
N LYS A 9 7.08 1.88 -32.42
CA LYS A 9 6.51 0.74 -31.68
C LYS A 9 5.81 1.17 -30.39
N LEU A 10 6.35 2.15 -29.68
CA LEU A 10 5.74 2.69 -28.47
C LEU A 10 4.41 3.40 -28.79
N THR A 11 4.36 4.09 -29.93
CA THR A 11 3.16 4.79 -30.41
C THR A 11 2.08 3.79 -30.83
N GLU A 12 2.45 2.74 -31.57
CA GLU A 12 1.53 1.66 -31.94
C GLU A 12 0.97 0.94 -30.71
N LEU A 13 1.83 0.60 -29.74
CA LEU A 13 1.39 -0.05 -28.49
C LEU A 13 0.43 0.82 -27.69
N ARG A 14 0.67 2.13 -27.61
CA ARG A 14 -0.22 3.08 -26.95
C ARG A 14 -1.58 3.15 -27.65
N ALA A 15 -1.59 3.23 -28.98
CA ALA A 15 -2.83 3.24 -29.76
C ALA A 15 -3.65 1.95 -29.52
N LEU A 16 -2.98 0.80 -29.57
CA LEU A 16 -3.62 -0.51 -29.38
C LEU A 16 -4.15 -0.72 -27.95
N TYR A 17 -3.47 -0.14 -26.95
CA TYR A 17 -3.93 -0.12 -25.57
C TYR A 17 -5.17 0.75 -25.40
N PHE A 18 -5.18 1.97 -25.96
CA PHE A 18 -6.32 2.88 -25.85
C PHE A 18 -7.55 2.43 -26.65
N GLU A 19 -7.38 1.68 -27.74
CA GLU A 19 -8.51 1.04 -28.45
C GLU A 19 -9.18 -0.06 -27.60
N LYS A 20 -8.41 -0.80 -26.81
CA LYS A 20 -8.94 -1.87 -25.94
C LYS A 20 -9.39 -1.38 -24.56
N HIS A 21 -8.84 -0.25 -24.12
CA HIS A 21 -9.13 0.40 -22.85
C HIS A 21 -9.39 1.89 -23.12
N PRO A 22 -10.61 2.25 -23.57
CA PRO A 22 -10.96 3.65 -23.74
C PRO A 22 -10.81 4.35 -22.40
N ILE A 23 -9.91 5.34 -22.33
CA ILE A 23 -9.77 6.17 -21.13
C ILE A 23 -11.03 7.04 -21.04
N ASP A 24 -11.92 6.73 -20.11
CA ASP A 24 -12.94 7.70 -19.71
C ASP A 24 -12.20 8.87 -19.02
N PRO A 25 -12.34 10.13 -19.48
CA PRO A 25 -11.74 11.28 -18.83
C PRO A 25 -12.15 11.42 -17.34
N ASN A 26 -13.25 10.79 -16.92
CA ASN A 26 -13.66 10.69 -15.52
C ASN A 26 -13.00 9.53 -14.74
N GLU A 27 -12.41 8.54 -15.42
CA GLU A 27 -11.61 7.45 -14.83
C GLU A 27 -10.12 7.81 -14.74
N SER A 28 -9.79 9.11 -14.78
CA SER A 28 -8.49 9.57 -14.31
C SER A 28 -8.44 9.48 -12.78
N GLU A 29 -8.39 8.26 -12.24
CA GLU A 29 -7.66 8.03 -10.99
C GLU A 29 -6.20 8.37 -11.27
N VAL A 30 -5.89 9.67 -11.28
CA VAL A 30 -4.54 10.17 -11.11
C VAL A 30 -4.02 9.43 -9.89
N PHE A 31 -2.98 8.63 -10.08
CA PHE A 31 -2.33 7.90 -8.99
C PHE A 31 -1.93 8.92 -7.92
N THR A 32 -2.80 9.10 -6.95
CA THR A 32 -2.63 9.97 -5.81
C THR A 32 -2.21 9.03 -4.71
N PRO A 33 -0.95 9.09 -4.27
CA PRO A 33 -0.50 8.23 -3.18
C PRO A 33 -1.32 8.59 -1.95
N LEU A 34 -2.26 7.71 -1.60
CA LEU A 34 -3.07 7.85 -0.39
C LEU A 34 -2.16 8.01 0.83
N SER A 35 -2.54 8.90 1.73
CA SER A 35 -1.95 9.02 3.06
C SER A 35 -2.11 7.70 3.84
N LEU A 36 -1.37 7.55 4.93
CA LEU A 36 -1.46 6.33 5.73
C LEU A 36 -2.81 6.18 6.43
N GLU A 37 -3.39 7.29 6.89
CA GLU A 37 -4.74 7.32 7.46
C GLU A 37 -5.79 6.90 6.40
N GLU A 38 -5.67 7.38 5.16
CA GLU A 38 -6.56 6.97 4.07
C GLU A 38 -6.38 5.50 3.68
N LYS A 39 -5.14 4.99 3.68
CA LYS A 39 -4.84 3.57 3.41
C LYS A 39 -5.38 2.67 4.51
N GLU A 40 -5.23 3.08 5.76
CA GLU A 40 -5.79 2.40 6.93
C GLU A 40 -7.30 2.35 6.82
N GLN A 41 -7.97 3.50 6.66
CA GLN A 41 -9.42 3.58 6.58
C GLN A 41 -9.98 2.79 5.40
N LYS A 42 -9.34 2.85 4.22
CA LYS A 42 -9.75 2.06 3.04
C LYS A 42 -9.62 0.56 3.30
N THR A 43 -8.54 0.14 3.95
CA THR A 43 -8.31 -1.28 4.30
C THR A 43 -9.34 -1.75 5.34
N LEU A 44 -9.65 -0.90 6.32
CA LEU A 44 -10.64 -1.18 7.37
C LEU A 44 -12.06 -1.28 6.81
N ASN A 45 -12.46 -0.38 5.91
CA ASN A 45 -13.74 -0.45 5.21
C ASN A 45 -13.84 -1.74 4.36
N SER A 46 -12.79 -2.05 3.58
CA SER A 46 -12.75 -3.28 2.79
C SER A 46 -12.84 -4.55 3.66
N LEU A 47 -12.26 -4.52 4.86
CA LEU A 47 -12.34 -5.62 5.81
C LEU A 47 -13.77 -5.75 6.39
N GLN A 48 -14.43 -4.64 6.71
CA GLN A 48 -15.83 -4.63 7.16
C GLN A 48 -16.76 -5.21 6.09
N ASP A 49 -16.63 -4.77 4.84
CA ASP A 49 -17.40 -5.29 3.71
C ASP A 49 -17.17 -6.80 3.55
N CYS A 50 -15.90 -7.25 3.61
CA CYS A 50 -15.57 -8.67 3.50
C CYS A 50 -16.16 -9.51 4.64
N VAL A 51 -16.17 -8.99 5.87
CA VAL A 51 -16.77 -9.68 7.03
C VAL A 51 -18.29 -9.74 6.90
N ALA A 52 -18.93 -8.68 6.41
CA ALA A 52 -20.36 -8.68 6.13
C ALA A 52 -20.72 -9.71 5.04
N ASP A 53 -19.95 -9.75 3.94
CA ASP A 53 -20.13 -10.73 2.86
C ASP A 53 -19.98 -12.17 3.38
N ILE A 54 -18.97 -12.44 4.23
CA ILE A 54 -18.79 -13.76 4.86
C ILE A 54 -20.01 -14.13 5.70
N ALA A 55 -20.54 -13.21 6.50
CA ALA A 55 -21.71 -13.46 7.34
C ALA A 55 -22.97 -13.75 6.51
N HIS A 56 -23.19 -12.97 5.44
CA HIS A 56 -24.30 -13.20 4.51
C HIS A 56 -24.18 -14.56 3.80
N LEU A 57 -23.00 -14.86 3.24
CA LEU A 57 -22.79 -16.10 2.51
C LEU A 57 -22.89 -17.34 3.42
N SER A 58 -22.44 -17.23 4.67
CA SER A 58 -22.59 -18.29 5.67
C SER A 58 -24.07 -18.53 6.00
N ALA A 59 -24.86 -17.47 6.17
CA ALA A 59 -26.30 -17.59 6.40
C ALA A 59 -27.03 -18.21 5.20
N ASP A 60 -26.63 -17.86 3.97
CA ASP A 60 -27.18 -18.44 2.75
C ASP A 60 -26.87 -19.95 2.66
N ILE A 61 -25.64 -20.35 2.99
CA ILE A 61 -25.24 -21.77 3.04
C ILE A 61 -26.08 -22.52 4.08
N ASP A 62 -26.25 -21.98 5.28
CA ASP A 62 -27.06 -22.60 6.34
C ASP A 62 -28.53 -22.73 5.93
N SER A 63 -29.09 -21.70 5.28
CA SER A 63 -30.43 -21.73 4.73
C SER A 63 -30.59 -22.81 3.66
N LEU A 64 -29.65 -22.91 2.71
CA LEU A 64 -29.68 -23.93 1.66
C LEU A 64 -29.53 -25.34 2.22
N LYS A 65 -28.68 -25.54 3.22
CA LYS A 65 -28.57 -26.80 3.96
C LYS A 65 -29.88 -27.17 4.66
N SER A 66 -30.58 -26.19 5.22
CA SER A 66 -31.89 -26.43 5.85
C SER A 66 -33.01 -26.75 4.86
N GLN A 67 -32.87 -26.34 3.60
CA GLN A 67 -33.84 -26.55 2.53
C GLN A 67 -33.53 -27.79 1.67
N ASP A 68 -32.54 -28.61 2.05
CA ASP A 68 -32.12 -29.81 1.30
C ASP A 68 -31.75 -29.46 -0.17
N ALA A 69 -31.14 -28.29 -0.36
CA ALA A 69 -30.70 -27.80 -1.67
C ALA A 69 -29.59 -28.70 -2.27
N PRO A 70 -29.42 -28.69 -3.61
CA PRO A 70 -28.44 -29.55 -4.27
C PRO A 70 -27.00 -29.28 -3.79
N GLU A 71 -26.26 -30.34 -3.49
CA GLU A 71 -24.88 -30.28 -2.96
C GLU A 71 -23.94 -29.43 -3.82
N GLU A 72 -24.10 -29.44 -5.15
CA GLU A 72 -23.30 -28.62 -6.07
C GLU A 72 -23.45 -27.11 -5.81
N SER A 73 -24.67 -26.67 -5.47
CA SER A 73 -24.96 -25.26 -5.17
C SER A 73 -24.34 -24.83 -3.83
N ILE A 74 -24.36 -25.72 -2.85
CA ILE A 74 -23.75 -25.51 -1.53
C ILE A 74 -22.22 -25.48 -1.68
N ALA A 75 -21.64 -26.41 -2.45
CA ALA A 75 -20.20 -26.49 -2.67
C ALA A 75 -19.63 -25.26 -3.39
N ALA A 76 -20.38 -24.69 -4.34
CA ALA A 76 -20.00 -23.45 -5.01
C ALA A 76 -19.93 -22.26 -4.03
N LEU A 77 -20.91 -22.15 -3.12
CA LEU A 77 -20.91 -21.12 -2.08
C LEU A 77 -19.81 -21.37 -1.03
N GLU A 78 -19.56 -22.60 -0.61
CA GLU A 78 -18.46 -22.93 0.31
C GLU A 78 -17.08 -22.62 -0.29
N THR A 79 -16.93 -22.72 -1.61
CA THR A 79 -15.70 -22.30 -2.30
C THR A 79 -15.54 -20.79 -2.27
N ARG A 80 -16.61 -20.05 -2.56
CA ARG A 80 -16.62 -18.58 -2.46
C ARG A 80 -16.41 -18.09 -1.03
N LEU A 81 -16.90 -18.82 -0.02
CA LEU A 81 -16.66 -18.52 1.39
C LEU A 81 -15.16 -18.58 1.71
N ARG A 82 -14.47 -19.65 1.27
CA ARG A 82 -13.02 -19.79 1.44
C ARG A 82 -12.24 -18.67 0.75
N GLU A 83 -12.62 -18.28 -0.46
CA GLU A 83 -12.00 -17.14 -1.15
C GLU A 83 -12.16 -15.82 -0.36
N LEU A 84 -13.32 -15.61 0.27
CA LEU A 84 -13.55 -14.45 1.12
C LEU A 84 -12.75 -14.52 2.43
N GLU A 85 -12.61 -15.71 3.04
CA GLU A 85 -11.77 -15.92 4.22
C GLU A 85 -10.29 -15.65 3.93
N ASP A 86 -9.78 -16.12 2.78
CA ASP A 86 -8.43 -15.84 2.31
C ASP A 86 -8.24 -14.32 2.07
N ARG A 87 -9.21 -13.67 1.44
CA ARG A 87 -9.19 -12.22 1.23
C ARG A 87 -9.20 -11.45 2.55
N LYS A 88 -9.99 -11.89 3.53
CA LYS A 88 -10.03 -11.31 4.87
C LYS A 88 -8.65 -11.41 5.53
N LEU A 89 -8.01 -12.58 5.50
CA LEU A 89 -6.67 -12.77 6.05
C LEU A 89 -5.64 -11.82 5.43
N ILE A 90 -5.68 -11.64 4.11
CA ILE A 90 -4.79 -10.69 3.40
C ILE A 90 -5.04 -9.25 3.87
N LEU A 91 -6.30 -8.86 4.04
CA LEU A 91 -6.66 -7.51 4.52
C LEU A 91 -6.22 -7.29 5.97
N GLU A 92 -6.34 -8.30 6.84
CA GLU A 92 -5.85 -8.26 8.22
C GLU A 92 -4.32 -8.10 8.26
N GLN A 93 -3.59 -8.89 7.48
CA GLN A 93 -2.12 -8.77 7.37
C GLN A 93 -1.71 -7.39 6.84
N LYS A 94 -2.44 -6.86 5.86
CA LYS A 94 -2.19 -5.52 5.33
C LYS A 94 -2.45 -4.44 6.38
N LEU A 95 -3.51 -4.57 7.16
CA LEU A 95 -3.82 -3.65 8.25
C LEU A 95 -2.75 -3.71 9.35
N GLU A 96 -2.34 -4.92 9.74
CA GLU A 96 -1.25 -5.12 10.69
C GLU A 96 0.05 -4.47 10.20
N PHE A 97 0.38 -4.62 8.91
CA PHE A 97 1.54 -3.97 8.30
C PHE A 97 1.46 -2.44 8.30
N ILE A 98 0.27 -1.87 8.08
CA ILE A 98 0.05 -0.42 8.17
C ILE A 98 0.23 0.05 9.62
N LEU A 99 -0.38 -0.66 10.58
CA LEU A 99 -0.36 -0.33 12.01
C LEU A 99 1.01 -0.54 12.67
N SER A 100 1.82 -1.49 12.19
CA SER A 100 3.19 -1.71 12.67
C SER A 100 4.11 -0.51 12.40
N GLY A 101 3.68 0.42 11.54
CA GLY A 101 4.49 1.55 11.11
C GLY A 101 5.73 1.11 10.32
N GLU A 102 5.72 -0.10 9.76
CA GLU A 102 6.73 -0.59 8.80
C GLU A 102 6.59 0.00 7.40
N THR A 103 5.69 0.97 7.21
CA THR A 103 5.80 1.86 6.06
C THR A 103 7.05 2.70 6.23
N ASP A 104 8.17 2.16 5.77
CA ASP A 104 9.52 2.70 5.86
C ASP A 104 9.56 4.19 5.53
N ASP A 105 8.69 4.67 4.66
CA ASP A 105 8.58 6.08 4.29
C ASP A 105 8.33 7.02 5.47
N GLN A 106 7.48 6.67 6.44
CA GLN A 106 7.28 7.52 7.63
C GLN A 106 8.49 7.50 8.57
N LYS A 107 9.09 6.33 8.77
CA LYS A 107 10.31 6.19 9.59
C LYS A 107 11.49 6.92 8.92
N LYS A 108 11.63 6.79 7.60
CA LYS A 108 12.59 7.49 6.74
C LYS A 108 12.37 9.00 6.78
N GLU A 109 11.14 9.47 6.68
CA GLU A 109 10.81 10.89 6.73
C GLU A 109 11.10 11.49 8.11
N LYS A 110 10.74 10.79 9.19
CA LYS A 110 11.11 11.18 10.56
C LYS A 110 12.62 11.24 10.75
N LEU A 111 13.37 10.27 10.21
CA LEU A 111 14.83 10.27 10.24
C LEU A 111 15.44 11.40 9.42
N LYS A 112 14.91 11.69 8.22
CA LYS A 112 15.33 12.85 7.41
C LYS A 112 15.16 14.16 8.17
N ARG A 113 14.01 14.37 8.82
CA ARG A 113 13.76 15.55 9.67
C ARG A 113 14.77 15.67 10.81
N GLN A 114 15.05 14.56 11.50
CA GLN A 114 16.06 14.52 12.57
C GLN A 114 17.48 14.82 12.07
N ILE A 115 17.86 14.28 10.91
CA ILE A 115 19.16 14.55 10.28
C ILE A 115 19.26 16.03 9.89
N LEU A 116 18.21 16.59 9.28
CA LEU A 116 18.14 18.00 8.91
C LEU A 116 18.32 18.93 10.13
N GLU A 117 17.60 18.67 11.23
CA GLU A 117 17.77 19.45 12.46
C GLU A 117 19.20 19.39 13.03
N LEU A 118 19.84 18.23 12.95
CA LEU A 118 21.23 18.05 13.38
C LEU A 118 22.19 18.81 12.46
N GLU A 119 22.00 18.79 11.14
CA GLU A 119 22.81 19.56 10.19
C GLU A 119 22.65 21.08 10.40
N VAL A 120 21.44 21.55 10.72
CA VAL A 120 21.21 22.95 11.10
C VAL A 120 21.97 23.31 12.38
N LYS A 121 21.91 22.46 13.41
CA LYS A 121 22.67 22.65 14.67
C LYS A 121 24.18 22.66 14.42
N ARG A 122 24.67 21.72 13.60
CA ARG A 122 26.08 21.64 13.19
C ARG A 122 26.52 22.91 12.48
N SER A 123 25.71 23.42 11.56
CA SER A 123 26.01 24.65 10.81
C SER A 123 26.11 25.86 11.74
N LYS A 124 25.17 26.00 12.69
CA LYS A 124 25.22 27.05 13.72
C LYS A 124 26.48 26.96 14.60
N LEU A 125 26.88 25.75 15.00
CA LEU A 125 28.10 25.54 15.78
C LEU A 125 29.37 25.89 15.00
N LYS A 126 29.44 25.49 13.71
CA LYS A 126 30.54 25.85 12.82
C LYS A 126 30.67 27.36 12.63
N MET A 127 29.55 28.07 12.43
CA MET A 127 29.55 29.53 12.35
C MET A 127 30.04 30.18 13.65
N ALA A 128 29.73 29.57 14.80
CA ALA A 128 30.21 30.01 16.10
C ALA A 128 31.62 29.51 16.46
N GLN A 129 32.32 28.84 15.53
CA GLN A 129 33.63 28.21 15.75
C GLN A 129 33.67 27.27 16.98
N LYS A 130 32.56 26.58 17.25
CA LYS A 130 32.43 25.61 18.34
C LYS A 130 32.62 24.18 17.83
N ASP A 131 33.03 23.29 18.73
CA ASP A 131 33.16 21.86 18.46
C ASP A 131 31.82 21.24 17.98
N CYS A 132 31.88 20.51 16.87
CA CYS A 132 30.75 19.80 16.28
C CYS A 132 30.85 18.26 16.36
N SER A 133 31.91 17.71 16.96
CA SER A 133 32.22 16.28 16.97
C SER A 133 31.06 15.41 17.49
N LYS A 134 30.36 15.87 18.52
CA LYS A 134 29.19 15.17 19.10
C LYS A 134 27.97 15.18 18.18
N ILE A 135 27.79 16.24 17.39
CA ILE A 135 26.69 16.33 16.41
C ILE A 135 27.02 15.48 15.19
N ASP A 136 28.27 15.48 14.72
CA ASP A 136 28.74 14.64 13.61
C ASP A 136 28.52 13.16 13.89
N LEU A 137 28.83 12.70 15.12
CA LEU A 137 28.57 11.33 15.54
C LEU A 137 27.07 10.97 15.49
N LYS A 138 26.20 11.88 15.97
CA LYS A 138 24.75 11.67 15.95
C LYS A 138 24.18 11.63 14.54
N ILE A 139 24.67 12.48 13.63
CA ILE A 139 24.27 12.47 12.22
C ILE A 139 24.66 11.12 11.60
N LYS A 140 25.90 10.66 11.83
CA LYS A 140 26.38 9.37 11.32
C LYS A 140 25.52 8.20 11.80
N GLN A 141 25.24 8.15 13.10
CA GLN A 141 24.36 7.10 13.68
C GLN A 141 22.95 7.12 13.07
N ARG A 142 22.36 8.30 12.85
CA ARG A 142 21.02 8.41 12.24
C ARG A 142 21.03 8.05 10.75
N LEU A 143 22.09 8.39 10.01
CA LEU A 143 22.27 7.96 8.63
C LEU A 143 22.46 6.44 8.52
N ASP A 144 23.17 5.82 9.46
CA ASP A 144 23.36 4.37 9.46
C ASP A 144 22.05 3.62 9.74
N ILE A 145 21.16 4.18 10.58
CA ILE A 145 19.80 3.66 10.77
C ILE A 145 18.97 3.88 9.49
N TYR A 146 19.04 5.07 8.89
CA TYR A 146 18.31 5.41 7.66
C TYR A 146 18.69 4.52 6.47
N LYS A 147 19.96 4.09 6.36
CA LYS A 147 20.42 3.18 5.29
C LYS A 147 19.99 1.73 5.49
N LYS A 148 19.60 1.35 6.70
CA LYS A 148 19.16 -0.02 7.05
C LYS A 148 17.65 -0.20 6.93
N LEU A 149 16.91 0.91 6.85
CA LEU A 149 15.51 0.98 6.45
C LEU A 149 15.46 1.20 4.94
#